data_AF-A0A1F8JFU6-F1
#
_entry.id   AF-A0A1F8JFU6-F1
#
_cell.length_a   1.000
_cell.length_b   1.000
_cell.length_c   1.000
_cell.angle_alpha   90.00
_cell.angle_beta   90.00
_cell.angle_gamma   90.00
#
_symmetry.space_group_name_H-M   'P 1'
#
loop_
_entity.id
_entity.type
_entity.pdbx_description
1 polymer ?
#
loop_
_entity_poly.entity_id
_entity_poly.type
_entity_poly.pdbx_seq_one_letter_code
_entity_poly.pdbx_strand_id
1 'polypeptide(L)'
;MIKKIILAIILSLSLFSDETLQQIKTDLDQAEKDYNISKKMFNPWYGGPLITASGNVMPPKYVNIYSLLTVADTYSVNTAQRKRESIPNVINVSPLLDIGVGIVNRLDTHVTFLGLYTQQSGQHYFNIGDTTLNFDVGLLYEKVYTPALKLILAETFPTGNYENFETDKAYVSSTGSGSYATKFGLATSKVVWWWLTHPMQFRYTFNFQFFSDVNVKGINSYGGGLGTDGTVSPGFIFATSLGYEFSVTQKFVLALDVAYEYHDDTTFIGNPGIIALGVPAPIGSSSRSTISLAPALEYVFNPSSVVVGGVWFSVYGTSGTPNFIAGFLSYSYGF
;
A
#
# COMPACT_ATOMS: atom_id res chain seq x y z
N MET A 1 22.36 -19.87 -17.40
CA MET A 1 21.80 -18.73 -16.63
C MET A 1 21.20 -19.17 -15.28
N ILE A 2 20.18 -20.03 -15.24
CA ILE A 2 19.52 -20.48 -13.99
C ILE A 2 20.47 -21.20 -13.01
N LYS A 3 21.33 -22.11 -13.51
CA LYS A 3 22.33 -22.77 -12.65
C LYS A 3 23.28 -21.77 -11.96
N LYS A 4 23.52 -20.59 -12.54
CA LYS A 4 24.43 -19.56 -11.99
C LYS A 4 23.72 -18.50 -11.13
N ILE A 5 22.43 -18.23 -11.39
CA ILE A 5 21.61 -17.30 -10.58
C ILE A 5 21.17 -17.96 -9.27
N ILE A 6 20.79 -19.24 -9.32
CA ILE A 6 20.59 -20.04 -8.11
C ILE A 6 21.93 -20.22 -7.37
N LEU A 7 23.05 -20.37 -8.08
CA LEU A 7 24.38 -20.40 -7.46
C LEU A 7 24.69 -19.08 -6.75
N ALA A 8 24.38 -17.91 -7.31
CA ALA A 8 24.69 -16.60 -6.70
C ALA A 8 23.89 -16.33 -5.41
N ILE A 9 22.63 -16.78 -5.34
CA ILE A 9 21.78 -16.70 -4.14
C ILE A 9 22.16 -17.78 -3.12
N ILE A 10 22.61 -18.95 -3.58
CA ILE A 10 23.20 -19.97 -2.69
C ILE A 10 24.58 -19.51 -2.21
N LEU A 11 25.38 -18.81 -3.01
CA LEU A 11 26.73 -18.30 -2.72
C LEU A 11 26.75 -17.20 -1.67
N SER A 12 25.71 -16.38 -1.58
CA SER A 12 25.55 -15.44 -0.46
C SER A 12 25.20 -16.14 0.86
N LEU A 13 24.82 -17.43 0.81
CA LEU A 13 24.50 -18.30 1.95
C LEU A 13 25.40 -19.53 2.09
N SER A 14 26.37 -19.75 1.18
CA SER A 14 27.20 -20.96 1.16
C SER A 14 28.68 -20.62 1.21
N LEU A 15 29.30 -21.02 2.32
CA LEU A 15 30.74 -21.15 2.57
C LEU A 15 31.50 -22.09 1.60
N PHE A 16 30.99 -22.35 0.38
CA PHE A 16 31.51 -23.38 -0.53
C PHE A 16 31.31 -23.02 -2.02
N SER A 17 32.16 -22.17 -2.60
CA SER A 17 32.53 -22.33 -4.02
C SER A 17 34.04 -22.24 -4.20
N ASP A 18 34.59 -23.18 -4.96
CA ASP A 18 36.00 -23.21 -5.40
C ASP A 18 36.24 -22.28 -6.61
N GLU A 19 35.37 -21.30 -6.85
CA GLU A 19 35.50 -20.40 -7.98
C GLU A 19 36.59 -19.34 -7.72
N THR A 20 37.56 -19.27 -8.62
CA THR A 20 38.61 -18.23 -8.53
C THR A 20 37.99 -16.84 -8.75
N LEU A 21 38.54 -15.82 -8.08
CA LEU A 21 38.09 -14.42 -8.23
C LEU A 21 38.05 -13.94 -9.69
N GLN A 22 38.93 -14.48 -10.54
CA GLN A 22 39.01 -14.14 -11.95
C GLN A 22 37.88 -14.78 -12.77
N GLN A 23 37.45 -16.00 -12.39
CA GLN A 23 36.27 -16.64 -12.95
C GLN A 23 34.99 -15.87 -12.56
N ILE A 24 34.88 -15.48 -11.29
CA ILE A 24 33.75 -14.67 -10.79
C ILE A 24 33.66 -13.35 -11.56
N LYS A 25 34.78 -12.64 -11.75
CA LYS A 25 34.80 -11.37 -12.48
C LYS A 25 34.37 -11.54 -13.95
N THR A 26 34.86 -12.59 -14.62
CA THR A 26 34.51 -12.87 -16.01
C THR A 26 33.02 -13.18 -16.16
N ASP A 27 32.46 -13.93 -15.21
CA ASP A 27 31.03 -14.26 -15.19
C ASP A 27 30.15 -13.02 -14.92
N LEU A 28 30.57 -12.13 -14.02
CA LEU A 28 29.89 -10.85 -13.77
C LEU A 28 29.89 -9.96 -15.02
N ASP A 29 31.03 -9.83 -15.70
CA ASP A 29 31.16 -9.03 -16.92
C ASP A 29 30.29 -9.57 -18.06
N GLN A 30 30.21 -10.90 -18.19
CA GLN A 30 29.33 -11.52 -19.18
C GLN A 30 27.85 -11.31 -18.85
N ALA A 31 27.46 -11.46 -17.59
CA ALA A 31 26.08 -11.24 -17.17
C ALA A 31 25.64 -9.79 -17.37
N GLU A 32 26.54 -8.82 -17.16
CA GLU A 32 26.28 -7.41 -17.48
C GLU A 32 26.07 -7.20 -18.98
N LYS A 33 26.87 -7.84 -19.83
CA LYS A 33 26.64 -7.79 -21.29
C LYS A 33 25.29 -8.40 -21.66
N ASP A 34 24.97 -9.58 -21.15
CA ASP A 34 23.71 -10.27 -21.43
C ASP A 34 22.50 -9.48 -20.94
N TYR A 35 22.58 -8.86 -19.76
CA TYR A 35 21.54 -7.98 -19.22
C TYR A 35 21.32 -6.75 -20.11
N ASN A 36 22.41 -6.12 -20.57
CA ASN A 36 22.31 -4.96 -21.46
C ASN A 36 21.77 -5.34 -22.85
N ILE A 37 22.08 -6.53 -23.36
CA ILE A 37 21.47 -7.06 -24.58
C ILE A 37 19.98 -7.31 -24.35
N SER A 38 19.61 -7.95 -23.24
CA SER A 38 18.22 -8.26 -22.89
C SER A 38 17.38 -6.99 -22.77
N LYS A 39 17.87 -5.96 -22.05
CA LYS A 39 17.25 -4.63 -21.98
C LYS A 39 17.01 -3.99 -23.34
N LYS A 40 17.90 -4.23 -24.32
CA LYS A 40 17.74 -3.74 -25.69
C LYS A 40 16.74 -4.56 -26.50
N MET A 41 16.66 -5.87 -26.27
CA MET A 41 15.76 -6.78 -26.99
C MET A 41 14.30 -6.61 -26.57
N PHE A 42 14.04 -6.32 -25.29
CA PHE A 42 12.69 -6.15 -24.79
C PHE A 42 12.66 -5.12 -23.65
N ASN A 43 12.08 -3.94 -23.85
CA ASN A 43 12.01 -2.92 -22.80
C ASN A 43 10.61 -2.92 -22.17
N PRO A 44 10.33 -3.74 -21.13
CA PRO A 44 9.02 -3.77 -20.51
C PRO A 44 8.74 -2.43 -19.85
N TRP A 45 7.50 -1.96 -19.97
CA TRP A 45 7.04 -0.84 -19.17
C TRP A 45 6.13 -1.39 -18.09
N TYR A 46 6.52 -1.15 -16.84
CA TYR A 46 5.79 -1.55 -15.66
C TYR A 46 5.17 -0.30 -15.04
N GLY A 47 3.85 -0.21 -15.01
CA GLY A 47 3.15 0.86 -14.30
C GLY A 47 3.20 0.67 -12.80
N GLY A 48 3.16 -0.59 -12.37
CA GLY A 48 3.19 -0.97 -10.97
C GLY A 48 1.86 -1.56 -10.51
N PRO A 49 1.93 -2.56 -9.63
CA PRO A 49 0.74 -3.18 -9.09
C PRO A 49 0.07 -2.22 -8.10
N LEU A 50 -1.16 -2.51 -7.69
CA LEU A 50 -1.99 -1.61 -6.88
C LEU A 50 -1.32 -1.20 -5.56
N ILE A 51 -0.70 -2.15 -4.86
CA ILE A 51 -0.33 -2.02 -3.44
C ILE A 51 1.18 -1.88 -3.28
N THR A 52 1.97 -2.67 -4.01
CA THR A 52 3.40 -2.77 -3.73
C THR A 52 4.20 -1.67 -4.44
N ALA A 53 4.81 -0.80 -3.63
CA ALA A 53 5.61 0.33 -4.10
C ALA A 53 6.85 -0.12 -4.90
N SER A 54 7.29 0.75 -5.82
CA SER A 54 8.56 0.59 -6.54
C SER A 54 9.75 0.83 -5.61
N GLY A 55 10.84 0.08 -5.79
CA GLY A 55 12.11 0.36 -5.11
C GLY A 55 12.91 1.52 -5.72
N ASN A 56 12.44 2.09 -6.83
CA ASN A 56 13.08 3.22 -7.50
C ASN A 56 12.48 4.55 -7.04
N VAL A 57 13.31 5.59 -7.10
CA VAL A 57 12.90 7.00 -6.98
C VAL A 57 12.73 7.65 -8.35
N MET A 58 11.91 8.69 -8.42
CA MET A 58 11.72 9.49 -9.62
C MET A 58 13.00 10.28 -9.99
N PRO A 59 13.35 10.37 -11.28
CA PRO A 59 14.45 11.22 -11.73
C PRO A 59 14.21 12.71 -11.43
N PRO A 60 15.26 13.53 -11.26
CA PRO A 60 15.11 14.96 -11.01
C PRO A 60 14.25 15.63 -12.08
N LYS A 61 13.34 16.52 -11.64
CA LYS A 61 12.41 17.28 -12.47
C LYS A 61 11.31 16.45 -13.15
N TYR A 62 11.31 15.12 -12.98
CA TYR A 62 10.20 14.29 -13.41
C TYR A 62 9.02 14.53 -12.47
N VAL A 63 7.87 14.86 -13.03
CA VAL A 63 6.61 14.99 -12.27
C VAL A 63 5.74 13.81 -12.64
N ASN A 64 5.12 13.16 -11.66
CA ASN A 64 4.11 12.14 -11.87
C ASN A 64 2.80 12.54 -11.22
N ILE A 65 1.71 12.43 -11.97
CA ILE A 65 0.34 12.55 -11.46
C ILE A 65 -0.26 11.15 -11.51
N TYR A 66 -0.58 10.61 -10.35
CA TYR A 66 -1.20 9.31 -10.19
C TYR A 66 -2.61 9.49 -9.63
N SER A 67 -3.61 8.99 -10.34
CA SER A 67 -5.01 8.99 -9.90
C SER A 67 -5.48 7.56 -9.76
N LEU A 68 -6.15 7.24 -8.65
CA LEU A 68 -6.69 5.93 -8.36
C LEU A 68 -8.14 6.08 -7.91
N LEU A 69 -9.04 5.27 -8.46
CA LEU A 69 -10.40 5.12 -7.98
C LEU A 69 -10.57 3.71 -7.46
N THR A 70 -10.97 3.58 -6.20
CA THR A 70 -11.35 2.30 -5.60
C THR A 70 -12.83 2.33 -5.23
N VAL A 71 -13.54 1.25 -5.56
CA VAL A 71 -14.92 1.01 -5.13
C VAL A 71 -14.93 -0.30 -4.36
N ALA A 72 -15.16 -0.24 -3.06
CA ALA A 72 -15.12 -1.37 -2.16
C ALA A 72 -16.48 -1.64 -1.52
N ASP A 73 -16.80 -2.93 -1.34
CA ASP A 73 -17.94 -3.41 -0.58
C ASP A 73 -17.45 -4.27 0.58
N THR A 74 -17.73 -3.82 1.81
CA THR A 74 -17.49 -4.59 3.03
C THR A 74 -18.77 -5.27 3.46
N TYR A 75 -18.78 -6.60 3.45
CA TYR A 75 -20.02 -7.40 3.55
C TYR A 75 -20.06 -8.34 4.76
N SER A 76 -18.93 -8.58 5.43
CA SER A 76 -18.89 -9.44 6.61
C SER A 76 -17.72 -9.08 7.52
N VAL A 77 -17.75 -9.62 8.75
CA VAL A 77 -16.66 -9.54 9.72
C VAL A 77 -16.27 -10.94 10.17
N ASN A 78 -14.98 -11.15 10.45
CA ASN A 78 -14.50 -12.41 10.99
C ASN A 78 -14.72 -12.48 12.51
N THR A 79 -15.22 -13.61 13.01
CA THR A 79 -15.44 -13.84 14.44
C THR A 79 -14.23 -14.49 15.12
N ALA A 80 -14.25 -14.58 16.44
CA ALA A 80 -13.23 -15.27 17.23
C ALA A 80 -13.05 -16.74 16.83
N GLN A 81 -14.11 -17.39 16.34
CA GLN A 81 -14.09 -18.79 15.86
C GLN A 81 -13.71 -18.90 14.37
N ARG A 82 -13.20 -17.82 13.75
CA ARG A 82 -12.85 -17.76 12.32
C ARG A 82 -14.02 -18.03 11.38
N LYS A 83 -15.25 -17.73 11.83
CA LYS A 83 -16.43 -17.73 10.97
C LYS A 83 -16.67 -16.32 10.44
N ARG A 84 -17.31 -16.22 9.28
CA ARG A 84 -17.73 -14.93 8.70
C ARG A 84 -19.16 -14.65 9.13
N GLU A 85 -19.39 -13.51 9.75
CA GLU A 85 -20.72 -13.02 10.10
C GLU A 85 -21.09 -11.86 9.17
N SER A 86 -22.28 -11.96 8.57
CA SER A 86 -22.78 -10.94 7.66
C SER A 86 -23.07 -9.66 8.41
N ILE A 87 -22.69 -8.53 7.82
CA ILE A 87 -23.05 -7.19 8.31
C ILE A 87 -23.76 -6.42 7.17
N PRO A 88 -24.49 -5.33 7.47
CA PRO A 88 -24.99 -4.45 6.43
C PRO A 88 -23.84 -3.93 5.57
N ASN A 89 -23.97 -4.07 4.26
CA ASN A 89 -22.94 -3.67 3.30
C ASN A 89 -22.52 -2.22 3.51
N VAL A 90 -21.21 -1.99 3.55
CA VAL A 90 -20.60 -0.67 3.57
C VAL A 90 -19.90 -0.47 2.24
N ILE A 91 -20.44 0.45 1.43
CA ILE A 91 -19.87 0.81 0.14
C ILE A 91 -18.95 2.01 0.35
N ASN A 92 -17.69 1.85 -0.02
CA ASN A 92 -16.71 2.93 -0.03
C ASN A 92 -16.30 3.26 -1.46
N VAL A 93 -16.36 4.53 -1.85
CA VAL A 93 -15.78 5.04 -3.09
C VAL A 93 -14.67 6.01 -2.72
N SER A 94 -13.45 5.66 -3.10
CA SER A 94 -12.22 6.31 -2.62
C SER A 94 -11.39 6.80 -3.81
N PRO A 95 -11.68 8.00 -4.35
CA PRO A 95 -10.78 8.65 -5.29
C PRO A 95 -9.52 9.15 -4.56
N LEU A 96 -8.36 8.79 -5.08
CA LEU A 96 -7.05 9.20 -4.59
C LEU A 96 -6.32 9.95 -5.71
N LEU A 97 -5.71 11.08 -5.34
CA LEU A 97 -4.82 11.85 -6.19
C LEU A 97 -3.46 11.95 -5.52
N ASP A 98 -2.43 11.48 -6.19
CA ASP A 98 -1.05 11.57 -5.76
C ASP A 98 -0.24 12.37 -6.78
N ILE A 99 0.51 13.36 -6.30
CA ILE A 99 1.35 14.22 -7.13
C ILE A 99 2.77 14.13 -6.62
N GLY A 100 3.65 13.55 -7.44
CA GLY A 100 5.04 13.31 -7.13
C GLY A 100 6.00 14.11 -7.98
N VAL A 101 7.14 14.48 -7.40
CA VAL A 101 8.25 15.14 -8.10
C VAL A 101 9.59 14.57 -7.67
N GLY A 102 10.43 14.24 -8.64
CA GLY A 102 11.84 13.93 -8.37
C GLY A 102 12.63 15.20 -8.09
N ILE A 103 13.25 15.27 -6.92
CA ILE A 103 14.01 16.45 -6.46
C ILE A 103 15.46 16.32 -6.94
N VAL A 104 16.11 15.22 -6.59
CA VAL A 104 17.47 14.86 -7.01
C VAL A 104 17.51 13.36 -7.29
N ASN A 105 18.62 12.84 -7.83
CA ASN A 105 18.70 11.45 -8.29
C ASN A 105 18.33 10.39 -7.21
N ARG A 106 18.40 10.76 -5.93
CA ARG A 106 18.15 9.88 -4.77
C ARG A 106 16.99 10.33 -3.89
N LEU A 107 16.26 11.37 -4.28
CA LEU A 107 15.19 11.91 -3.46
C LEU A 107 14.04 12.34 -4.35
N ASP A 108 12.86 11.82 -4.05
CA ASP A 108 11.60 12.34 -4.55
C ASP A 108 10.65 12.63 -3.38
N THR A 109 9.57 13.31 -3.69
CA THR A 109 8.49 13.58 -2.75
C THR A 109 7.16 13.51 -3.47
N HIS A 110 6.12 13.08 -2.76
CA HIS A 110 4.76 13.12 -3.27
C HIS A 110 3.77 13.49 -2.19
N VAL A 111 2.74 14.23 -2.60
CA VAL A 111 1.58 14.57 -1.78
C VAL A 111 0.38 13.78 -2.25
N THR A 112 -0.30 13.14 -1.31
CA THR A 112 -1.46 12.30 -1.55
C THR A 112 -2.70 12.92 -0.92
N PHE A 113 -3.75 13.07 -1.71
CA PHE A 113 -5.09 13.48 -1.29
C PHE A 113 -6.06 12.32 -1.48
N LEU A 114 -6.90 12.08 -0.48
CA LEU A 114 -7.93 11.05 -0.51
C LEU A 114 -9.30 11.71 -0.40
N GLY A 115 -10.23 11.40 -1.30
CA GLY A 115 -11.66 11.59 -1.07
C GLY A 115 -12.25 10.29 -0.57
N LEU A 116 -13.21 10.36 0.35
CA LEU A 116 -13.90 9.18 0.86
C LEU A 116 -15.40 9.43 0.82
N TYR A 117 -16.09 8.66 -0.01
CA TYR A 117 -17.55 8.50 0.02
C TYR A 117 -17.86 7.18 0.70
N THR A 118 -18.65 7.21 1.77
CA THR A 118 -19.11 6.01 2.46
C THR A 118 -20.63 5.97 2.45
N GLN A 119 -21.18 4.80 2.16
CA GLN A 119 -22.62 4.55 2.19
C GLN A 119 -22.93 3.28 2.96
N GLN A 120 -23.88 3.37 3.89
CA GLN A 120 -24.40 2.24 4.65
C GLN A 120 -25.85 2.50 5.05
N SER A 121 -26.72 1.49 4.88
CA SER A 121 -28.11 1.53 5.36
C SER A 121 -28.92 2.78 4.94
N GLY A 122 -28.69 3.29 3.72
CA GLY A 122 -29.37 4.48 3.18
C GLY A 122 -28.75 5.82 3.57
N GLN A 123 -27.80 5.82 4.51
CA GLN A 123 -26.98 6.99 4.85
C GLN A 123 -25.74 7.04 3.97
N HIS A 124 -25.28 8.25 3.68
CA HIS A 124 -24.08 8.49 2.93
C HIS A 124 -23.37 9.75 3.41
N TYR A 125 -22.06 9.80 3.21
CA TYR A 125 -21.25 10.96 3.49
C TYR A 125 -20.06 11.00 2.55
N PHE A 126 -19.68 12.20 2.12
CA PHE A 126 -18.47 12.42 1.33
C PHE A 126 -17.68 13.56 1.93
N ASN A 127 -16.39 13.35 2.14
CA ASN A 127 -15.46 14.40 2.48
C ASN A 127 -14.05 14.01 2.04
N ILE A 128 -13.13 14.96 2.12
CA ILE A 128 -11.70 14.70 2.00
C ILE A 128 -11.25 13.96 3.26
N GLY A 129 -10.32 13.02 3.10
CA GLY A 129 -9.66 12.32 4.18
C GLY A 129 -8.36 13.00 4.62
N ASP A 130 -7.54 12.24 5.33
CA ASP A 130 -6.25 12.71 5.80
C ASP A 130 -5.25 12.87 4.63
N THR A 131 -4.52 13.98 4.62
CA THR A 131 -3.55 14.32 3.55
C THR A 131 -2.18 13.79 3.94
N THR A 132 -1.45 13.18 3.01
CA THR A 132 -0.13 12.60 3.31
C THR A 132 0.96 13.26 2.47
N LEU A 133 2.08 13.59 3.12
CA LEU A 133 3.32 14.01 2.46
C LEU A 133 4.36 12.90 2.62
N ASN A 134 4.96 12.46 1.53
CA ASN A 134 5.98 11.40 1.53
C ASN A 134 7.31 11.94 0.98
N PHE A 135 8.41 11.38 1.47
CA PHE A 135 9.77 11.59 1.01
C PHE A 135 10.42 10.22 0.81
N ASP A 136 10.82 9.91 -0.42
CA ASP A 136 11.48 8.64 -0.72
C ASP A 136 12.96 8.86 -1.00
N VAL A 137 13.81 8.13 -0.26
CA VAL A 137 15.27 8.20 -0.36
C VAL A 137 15.81 6.94 -1.02
N GLY A 138 16.31 7.07 -2.23
CA GLY A 138 16.93 5.99 -2.99
C GLY A 138 18.28 5.57 -2.40
N LEU A 139 18.36 4.34 -1.89
CA LEU A 139 19.55 3.74 -1.30
C LEU A 139 20.38 3.00 -2.36
N LEU A 140 19.73 2.14 -3.16
CA LEU A 140 20.36 1.37 -4.24
C LEU A 140 19.59 1.57 -5.55
N TYR A 141 20.33 1.62 -6.65
CA TYR A 141 19.75 1.53 -7.99
C TYR A 141 19.80 0.10 -8.49
N GLU A 142 18.82 -0.28 -9.30
CA GLU A 142 18.83 -1.59 -9.93
C GLU A 142 20.06 -1.74 -10.85
N LYS A 143 20.82 -2.80 -10.62
CA LYS A 143 21.87 -3.33 -11.51
C LYS A 143 21.60 -4.80 -11.78
N VAL A 144 22.44 -5.50 -12.53
CA VAL A 144 22.27 -6.93 -12.86
C VAL A 144 21.96 -7.78 -11.63
N TYR A 145 22.74 -7.61 -10.56
CA TYR A 145 22.63 -8.39 -9.30
C TYR A 145 22.13 -7.59 -8.10
N THR A 146 21.92 -6.29 -8.25
CA THR A 146 21.50 -5.40 -7.18
C THR A 146 20.05 -4.98 -7.41
N PRO A 147 19.12 -5.21 -6.47
CA PRO A 147 17.79 -4.64 -6.58
C PRO A 147 17.82 -3.13 -6.35
N ALA A 148 16.83 -2.42 -6.89
CA ALA A 148 16.57 -1.07 -6.42
C ALA A 148 16.05 -1.14 -4.99
N LEU A 149 16.48 -0.20 -4.14
CA LEU A 149 16.07 -0.13 -2.75
C LEU A 149 15.88 1.34 -2.37
N LYS A 150 14.74 1.67 -1.75
CA LYS A 150 14.49 2.99 -1.20
C LYS A 150 13.91 2.91 0.21
N LEU A 151 14.20 3.95 0.99
CA LEU A 151 13.55 4.26 2.25
C LEU A 151 12.38 5.19 1.98
N ILE A 152 11.25 4.95 2.63
CA ILE A 152 10.04 5.77 2.57
C ILE A 152 9.89 6.43 3.94
N LEU A 153 9.74 7.75 3.97
CA LEU A 153 9.34 8.51 5.14
C LEU A 153 8.09 9.30 4.78
N ALA A 154 7.01 9.14 5.53
CA ALA A 154 5.79 9.91 5.29
C ALA A 154 5.16 10.44 6.57
N GLU A 155 4.46 11.56 6.44
CA GLU A 155 3.64 12.14 7.48
C GLU A 155 2.22 12.34 6.95
N THR A 156 1.26 11.80 7.67
CA THR A 156 -0.17 11.97 7.42
C THR A 156 -0.72 13.03 8.38
N PHE A 157 -1.36 14.05 7.83
CA PHE A 157 -1.95 15.17 8.54
C PHE A 157 -3.46 14.93 8.72
N PRO A 158 -4.01 15.19 9.92
CA PRO A 158 -5.42 14.93 10.22
C PRO A 158 -6.34 15.99 9.60
N THR A 159 -6.51 15.95 8.29
CA THR A 159 -7.37 16.87 7.53
C THR A 159 -8.79 16.35 7.33
N GLY A 160 -9.03 15.06 7.57
CA GLY A 160 -10.35 14.45 7.44
C GLY A 160 -11.26 14.71 8.63
N ASN A 161 -12.55 14.44 8.43
CA ASN A 161 -13.56 14.54 9.48
C ASN A 161 -13.42 13.35 10.45
N TYR A 162 -13.32 13.63 11.76
CA TYR A 162 -13.02 12.60 12.74
C TYR A 162 -13.83 12.64 14.04
N GLU A 163 -14.57 13.70 14.36
CA GLU A 163 -15.33 13.80 15.61
C GLU A 163 -16.63 14.61 15.49
N ASN A 164 -17.44 14.58 16.55
CA ASN A 164 -18.75 15.25 16.64
C ASN A 164 -19.73 14.89 15.52
N PHE A 165 -19.77 13.61 15.16
CA PHE A 165 -20.68 13.11 14.13
C PHE A 165 -22.15 13.24 14.55
N GLU A 166 -23.02 13.50 13.56
CA GLU A 166 -24.45 13.39 13.74
C GLU A 166 -24.83 11.94 14.05
N THR A 167 -25.69 11.71 15.04
CA THR A 167 -26.02 10.36 15.52
C THR A 167 -26.58 9.43 14.43
N ASP A 168 -27.32 9.99 13.47
CA ASP A 168 -27.90 9.24 12.35
C ASP A 168 -26.89 8.91 11.25
N LYS A 169 -25.73 9.59 11.20
CA LYS A 169 -24.66 9.39 10.21
C LYS A 169 -23.33 8.91 10.79
N ALA A 170 -23.29 8.61 12.08
CA ALA A 170 -22.11 8.15 12.81
C ALA A 170 -21.26 7.10 12.07
N TYR A 171 -21.92 6.14 11.41
CA TYR A 171 -21.25 5.02 10.72
C TYR A 171 -20.66 5.37 9.35
N VAL A 172 -20.97 6.55 8.80
CA VAL A 172 -20.52 6.98 7.47
C VAL A 172 -19.69 8.28 7.51
N SER A 173 -19.77 9.05 8.59
CA SER A 173 -19.16 10.40 8.67
C SER A 173 -17.65 10.44 8.86
N SER A 174 -17.02 9.31 9.20
CA SER A 174 -15.58 9.22 9.39
C SER A 174 -14.84 9.28 8.06
N THR A 175 -13.97 10.28 7.88
CA THR A 175 -13.04 10.36 6.74
C THR A 175 -11.58 10.54 7.15
N GLY A 176 -11.32 10.85 8.42
CA GLY A 176 -9.98 10.98 8.98
C GLY A 176 -9.86 10.34 10.35
N SER A 177 -8.61 10.17 10.77
CA SER A 177 -8.27 9.66 12.10
C SER A 177 -8.27 10.77 13.17
N GLY A 178 -8.05 12.02 12.78
CA GLY A 178 -7.80 13.10 13.74
C GLY A 178 -6.39 13.06 14.36
N SER A 179 -5.60 12.05 13.99
CA SER A 179 -4.23 11.85 14.47
C SER A 179 -3.22 12.19 13.38
N TYR A 180 -2.08 12.73 13.79
CA TYR A 180 -0.87 12.67 12.97
C TYR A 180 -0.41 11.21 12.87
N ALA A 181 0.15 10.83 11.73
CA ALA A 181 0.71 9.50 11.57
C ALA A 181 2.00 9.53 10.76
N THR A 182 3.09 9.08 11.38
CA THR A 182 4.39 8.99 10.74
C THR A 182 4.63 7.56 10.28
N LYS A 183 5.02 7.39 9.01
CA LYS A 183 5.29 6.10 8.38
C LYS A 183 6.76 5.99 8.00
N PHE A 184 7.39 4.89 8.40
CA PHE A 184 8.67 4.44 7.87
C PHE A 184 8.46 3.22 7.00
N GLY A 185 9.10 3.18 5.84
CA GLY A 185 9.02 2.04 4.95
C GLY A 185 10.31 1.74 4.20
N LEU A 186 10.38 0.52 3.70
CA LEU A 186 11.42 0.07 2.78
C LEU A 186 10.72 -0.56 1.59
N ALA A 187 11.08 -0.12 0.38
CA ALA A 187 10.61 -0.71 -0.86
C ALA A 187 11.80 -1.18 -1.69
N THR A 188 11.69 -2.39 -2.22
CA THR A 188 12.68 -2.99 -3.10
C THR A 188 12.01 -3.51 -4.36
N SER A 189 12.71 -3.42 -5.49
CA SER A 189 12.22 -3.95 -6.76
C SER A 189 13.35 -4.48 -7.63
N LYS A 190 13.05 -5.54 -8.38
CA LYS A 190 14.01 -6.18 -9.27
C LYS A 190 13.32 -6.76 -10.50
N VAL A 191 13.82 -6.40 -11.68
CA VAL A 191 13.50 -7.10 -12.93
C VAL A 191 14.36 -8.35 -13.07
N VAL A 192 13.71 -9.48 -13.32
CA VAL A 192 14.29 -10.81 -13.50
C VAL A 192 13.96 -11.32 -14.90
N TRP A 193 15.01 -11.68 -15.63
CA TRP A 193 14.96 -12.15 -17.01
C TRP A 193 15.03 -13.67 -17.05
N TRP A 194 13.94 -14.34 -16.68
CA TRP A 194 13.85 -15.80 -16.81
C TRP A 194 13.70 -16.19 -18.29
N TRP A 195 12.87 -15.46 -19.02
CA TRP A 195 12.76 -15.54 -20.48
C TRP A 195 13.16 -14.20 -21.10
N LEU A 196 13.96 -14.24 -22.17
CA LEU A 196 14.47 -13.02 -22.84
C LEU A 196 13.36 -12.11 -23.36
N THR A 197 12.16 -12.65 -23.64
CA THR A 197 11.03 -11.92 -24.22
C THR A 197 9.92 -11.58 -23.23
N HIS A 198 9.97 -12.11 -22.00
CA HIS A 198 8.94 -11.92 -20.98
C HIS A 198 9.59 -11.78 -19.59
N PRO A 199 10.28 -10.65 -19.35
CA PRO A 199 10.81 -10.36 -18.02
C PRO A 199 9.68 -10.24 -16.99
N MET A 200 10.04 -10.56 -15.76
CA MET A 200 9.19 -10.42 -14.59
C MET A 200 9.76 -9.34 -13.69
N GLN A 201 8.91 -8.54 -13.06
CA GLN A 201 9.32 -7.64 -12.00
C GLN A 201 8.77 -8.13 -10.67
N PHE A 202 9.66 -8.21 -9.69
CA PHE A 202 9.31 -8.48 -8.31
C PHE A 202 9.45 -7.18 -7.53
N ARG A 203 8.48 -6.91 -6.66
CA ARG A 203 8.50 -5.80 -5.72
C ARG A 203 8.22 -6.33 -4.33
N TYR A 204 8.83 -5.72 -3.33
CA TYR A 204 8.50 -6.00 -1.94
C TYR A 204 8.52 -4.70 -1.16
N THR A 205 7.49 -4.50 -0.34
CA THR A 205 7.37 -3.33 0.52
C THR A 205 7.15 -3.75 1.97
N PHE A 206 7.78 -3.03 2.87
CA PHE A 206 7.61 -3.11 4.32
C PHE A 206 7.29 -1.70 4.80
N ASN A 207 6.23 -1.52 5.59
CA ASN A 207 5.81 -0.25 6.16
C ASN A 207 5.45 -0.43 7.63
N PHE A 208 5.83 0.55 8.45
CA PHE A 208 5.44 0.67 9.84
C PHE A 208 5.00 2.12 10.08
N GLN A 209 3.77 2.30 10.55
CA GLN A 209 3.15 3.60 10.76
C GLN A 209 2.65 3.71 12.18
N PHE A 210 3.02 4.77 12.89
CA PHE A 210 2.58 5.04 14.26
C PHE A 210 1.77 6.33 14.30
N PHE A 211 0.83 6.38 15.23
CA PHE A 211 -0.14 7.46 15.36
C PHE A 211 0.13 8.24 16.64
N SER A 212 -0.06 9.56 16.58
CA SER A 212 -0.12 10.40 17.78
C SER A 212 -1.39 10.15 18.58
N ASP A 213 -1.39 10.52 19.85
CA ASP A 213 -2.64 10.58 20.63
C ASP A 213 -3.55 11.70 20.10
N VAL A 214 -4.85 11.45 20.11
CA VAL A 214 -5.89 12.39 19.65
C VAL A 214 -6.95 12.59 20.72
N ASN A 215 -7.33 13.85 20.96
CA ASN A 215 -8.47 14.15 21.81
C ASN A 215 -9.74 14.08 20.97
N VAL A 216 -10.76 13.38 21.47
CA VAL A 216 -12.00 13.15 20.76
C VAL A 216 -13.20 13.53 21.60
N LYS A 217 -14.22 14.08 20.94
CA LYS A 217 -15.50 14.44 21.56
C LYS A 217 -16.69 13.88 20.82
N GLY A 218 -17.74 13.62 21.61
CA GLY A 218 -18.99 13.06 21.11
C GLY A 218 -18.79 11.74 20.35
N ILE A 219 -19.58 11.55 19.31
CA ILE A 219 -19.45 10.42 18.38
C ILE A 219 -18.32 10.75 17.40
N ASN A 220 -17.36 9.84 17.23
CA ASN A 220 -16.12 10.08 16.51
C ASN A 220 -15.65 8.83 15.73
N SER A 221 -14.55 8.95 14.99
CA SER A 221 -13.97 7.89 14.14
C SER A 221 -13.62 6.61 14.90
N TYR A 222 -13.44 6.70 16.22
CA TYR A 222 -13.12 5.56 17.09
C TYR A 222 -14.36 5.02 17.82
N GLY A 223 -15.55 5.56 17.56
CA GLY A 223 -16.78 5.26 18.30
C GLY A 223 -17.17 6.40 19.23
N GLY A 224 -17.51 6.09 20.48
CA GLY A 224 -18.04 7.06 21.44
C GLY A 224 -19.54 7.32 21.29
N GLY A 225 -20.10 8.02 22.27
CA GLY A 225 -21.51 8.38 22.35
C GLY A 225 -21.74 9.82 22.75
N LEU A 226 -22.94 10.10 23.28
CA LEU A 226 -23.28 11.42 23.78
C LEU A 226 -22.45 11.72 25.03
N GLY A 227 -21.71 12.83 25.01
CA GLY A 227 -20.87 13.26 26.13
C GLY A 227 -19.50 12.59 26.21
N THR A 228 -19.06 11.88 25.15
CA THR A 228 -17.65 11.43 25.07
C THR A 228 -16.72 12.62 25.16
N ASP A 229 -15.69 12.50 26.01
CA ASP A 229 -14.58 13.43 26.08
C ASP A 229 -13.37 12.69 26.64
N GLY A 230 -12.30 12.59 25.86
CA GLY A 230 -11.10 11.86 26.25
C GLY A 230 -10.06 11.79 25.15
N THR A 231 -9.03 11.00 25.41
CA THR A 231 -7.90 10.79 24.52
C THR A 231 -7.90 9.36 24.00
N VAL A 232 -7.74 9.20 22.69
CA VAL A 232 -7.53 7.92 22.02
C VAL A 232 -6.06 7.80 21.63
N SER A 233 -5.47 6.65 21.89
CA SER A 233 -4.17 6.25 21.34
C SER A 233 -4.43 5.21 20.24
N PRO A 234 -4.29 5.55 18.95
CA PRO A 234 -4.63 4.65 17.85
C PRO A 234 -3.65 3.49 17.64
N GLY A 235 -2.51 3.48 18.34
CA GLY A 235 -1.49 2.44 18.23
C GLY A 235 -0.66 2.59 16.94
N PHE A 236 -0.44 1.48 16.25
CA PHE A 236 0.35 1.43 15.02
C PHE A 236 -0.28 0.52 13.95
N ILE A 237 0.15 0.71 12.71
CA ILE A 237 -0.13 -0.18 11.59
C ILE A 237 1.19 -0.73 11.06
N PHE A 238 1.25 -2.04 10.91
CA PHE A 238 2.31 -2.74 10.20
C PHE A 238 1.74 -3.31 8.90
N ALA A 239 2.39 -3.01 7.77
CA ALA A 239 1.97 -3.53 6.48
C ALA A 239 3.16 -4.04 5.67
N THR A 240 2.98 -5.16 4.98
CA THR A 240 3.97 -5.67 4.03
C THR A 240 3.30 -6.28 2.81
N SER A 241 3.90 -6.11 1.65
CA SER A 241 3.35 -6.63 0.40
C SER A 241 4.43 -7.14 -0.54
N LEU A 242 4.05 -8.15 -1.34
CA LEU A 242 4.82 -8.70 -2.43
C LEU A 242 4.05 -8.45 -3.73
N GLY A 243 4.68 -7.77 -4.67
CA GLY A 243 4.19 -7.53 -6.01
C GLY A 243 4.91 -8.41 -7.02
N TYR A 244 4.14 -9.04 -7.90
CA TYR A 244 4.65 -9.81 -9.03
C TYR A 244 4.02 -9.31 -10.32
N GLU A 245 4.86 -8.90 -11.26
CA GLU A 245 4.46 -8.37 -12.57
C GLU A 245 5.07 -9.23 -13.68
N PHE A 246 4.24 -9.75 -14.58
CA PHE A 246 4.63 -10.55 -15.73
C PHE A 246 4.35 -9.80 -17.03
N SER A 247 5.40 -9.46 -17.79
CA SER A 247 5.24 -8.75 -19.05
C SER A 247 4.90 -9.71 -20.19
N VAL A 248 3.65 -9.64 -20.67
CA VAL A 248 3.19 -10.41 -21.84
C VAL A 248 3.67 -9.74 -23.12
N THR A 249 3.56 -8.42 -23.19
CA THR A 249 4.14 -7.57 -24.24
C THR A 249 4.71 -6.31 -23.61
N GLN A 250 5.43 -5.49 -24.37
CA GLN A 250 5.93 -4.20 -23.87
C GLN A 250 4.82 -3.32 -23.26
N LYS A 251 3.58 -3.42 -23.75
CA LYS A 251 2.44 -2.60 -23.33
C LYS A 251 1.45 -3.32 -22.41
N PHE A 252 1.58 -4.63 -22.21
CA PHE A 252 0.59 -5.42 -21.48
C PHE A 252 1.27 -6.27 -20.41
N VAL A 253 0.89 -6.03 -19.16
CA VAL A 253 1.47 -6.68 -17.98
C VAL A 253 0.34 -7.28 -17.14
N LEU A 254 0.56 -8.50 -16.67
CA LEU A 254 -0.26 -9.10 -15.63
C LEU A 254 0.40 -8.82 -14.29
N ALA A 255 -0.37 -8.36 -13.30
CA ALA A 255 0.14 -8.03 -11.99
C ALA A 255 -0.64 -8.77 -10.89
N LEU A 256 0.04 -9.07 -9.80
CA LEU A 256 -0.55 -9.61 -8.58
C LEU A 256 0.15 -9.02 -7.37
N ASP A 257 -0.60 -8.41 -6.47
CA ASP A 257 -0.15 -8.14 -5.11
C ASP A 257 -0.67 -9.20 -4.13
N VAL A 258 0.20 -9.55 -3.19
CA VAL A 258 -0.14 -10.22 -1.94
C VAL A 258 0.21 -9.26 -0.81
N ALA A 259 -0.77 -8.87 0.01
CA ALA A 259 -0.55 -7.92 1.09
C ALA A 259 -0.98 -8.50 2.44
N TYR A 260 -0.18 -8.24 3.46
CA TYR A 260 -0.47 -8.47 4.87
C TYR A 260 -0.50 -7.14 5.59
N GLU A 261 -1.51 -6.96 6.43
CA GLU A 261 -1.66 -5.77 7.26
C GLU A 261 -2.04 -6.19 8.68
N TYR A 262 -1.44 -5.53 9.67
CA TYR A 262 -1.72 -5.65 11.08
C TYR A 262 -2.01 -4.26 11.63
N HIS A 263 -3.15 -4.12 12.31
CA HIS A 263 -3.52 -2.93 13.08
C HIS A 263 -3.44 -3.31 14.55
N ASP A 264 -2.74 -2.48 15.32
CA ASP A 264 -2.69 -2.60 16.77
C ASP A 264 -4.06 -2.29 17.39
N ASP A 265 -4.23 -2.57 18.68
CA ASP A 265 -5.42 -2.13 19.39
C ASP A 265 -5.38 -0.61 19.62
N THR A 266 -6.57 -0.01 19.62
CA THR A 266 -6.74 1.39 19.99
C THR A 266 -7.19 1.45 21.45
N THR A 267 -6.55 2.31 22.23
CA THR A 267 -6.86 2.48 23.65
C THR A 267 -7.49 3.84 23.90
N PHE A 268 -8.34 3.94 24.92
CA PHE A 268 -9.07 5.17 25.25
C PHE A 268 -8.99 5.47 26.73
N ILE A 269 -8.76 6.75 27.05
CA ILE A 269 -8.74 7.28 28.42
C ILE A 269 -9.66 8.49 28.47
N GLY A 270 -10.70 8.43 29.29
CA GLY A 270 -11.63 9.54 29.49
C GLY A 270 -13.05 9.07 29.75
N ASN A 271 -14.02 9.95 29.49
CA ASN A 271 -15.43 9.62 29.54
C ASN A 271 -15.85 9.06 28.16
N PRO A 272 -16.25 7.78 28.04
CA PRO A 272 -16.69 7.21 26.76
C PRO A 272 -18.06 7.75 26.31
N GLY A 273 -18.75 8.50 27.17
CA GLY A 273 -20.11 8.92 26.92
C GLY A 273 -21.10 7.76 26.98
N ILE A 274 -22.32 8.03 26.54
CA ILE A 274 -23.42 7.05 26.58
C ILE A 274 -24.10 6.89 25.22
N ILE A 275 -24.57 5.67 24.96
CA ILE A 275 -25.51 5.35 23.88
C ILE A 275 -26.93 5.18 24.44
N ALA A 276 -27.84 4.64 23.63
CA ALA A 276 -29.21 4.36 24.03
C ALA A 276 -29.26 3.60 25.37
N LEU A 277 -30.26 3.94 26.20
CA LEU A 277 -30.48 3.34 27.53
C LEU A 277 -29.36 3.61 28.56
N GLY A 278 -28.48 4.60 28.32
CA GLY A 278 -27.45 5.00 29.29
C GLY A 278 -26.26 4.05 29.39
N VAL A 279 -26.11 3.14 28.42
CA VAL A 279 -24.99 2.20 28.35
C VAL A 279 -23.73 2.96 27.93
N PRO A 280 -22.55 2.69 28.53
CA PRO A 280 -21.28 3.26 28.06
C PRO A 280 -21.07 2.99 26.57
N ALA A 281 -20.67 4.02 25.82
CA ALA A 281 -20.48 3.86 24.39
C ALA A 281 -19.26 2.98 24.07
N PRO A 282 -19.31 2.15 23.01
CA PRO A 282 -18.12 1.47 22.52
C PRO A 282 -17.17 2.51 21.94
N ILE A 283 -15.90 2.45 22.36
CA ILE A 283 -14.84 3.31 21.85
C ILE A 283 -13.55 2.51 21.74
N GLY A 284 -12.84 2.72 20.64
CA GLY A 284 -11.68 1.95 20.27
C GLY A 284 -12.01 0.62 19.57
N SER A 285 -10.96 -0.17 19.35
CA SER A 285 -10.97 -1.36 18.52
C SER A 285 -9.84 -2.29 18.94
N SER A 286 -10.09 -3.59 18.94
CA SER A 286 -9.05 -4.59 19.19
C SER A 286 -8.09 -4.74 17.99
N SER A 287 -6.88 -5.23 18.26
CA SER A 287 -5.90 -5.53 17.23
C SER A 287 -6.46 -6.50 16.20
N ARG A 288 -6.09 -6.32 14.93
CA ARG A 288 -6.58 -7.13 13.82
C ARG A 288 -5.52 -7.30 12.75
N SER A 289 -5.61 -8.38 11.97
CA SER A 289 -4.79 -8.56 10.79
C SER A 289 -5.60 -9.11 9.62
N THR A 290 -5.09 -8.85 8.43
CA THR A 290 -5.72 -9.20 7.15
C THR A 290 -4.66 -9.65 6.18
N ILE A 291 -4.96 -10.67 5.38
CA ILE A 291 -4.24 -10.96 4.14
C ILE A 291 -5.20 -10.67 2.98
N SER A 292 -4.71 -10.00 1.95
CA SER A 292 -5.46 -9.67 0.75
C SER A 292 -4.67 -9.96 -0.52
N LEU A 293 -5.40 -10.12 -1.62
CA LEU A 293 -4.85 -10.32 -2.96
C LEU A 293 -5.38 -9.23 -3.89
N ALA A 294 -4.54 -8.71 -4.77
CA ALA A 294 -4.95 -7.77 -5.81
C ALA A 294 -4.40 -8.16 -7.20
N PRO A 295 -5.06 -9.07 -7.93
CA PRO A 295 -4.74 -9.31 -9.33
C PRO A 295 -5.16 -8.12 -10.21
N ALA A 296 -4.32 -7.78 -11.18
CA ALA A 296 -4.50 -6.62 -12.05
C ALA A 296 -3.99 -6.84 -13.47
N LEU A 297 -4.46 -5.98 -14.36
CA LEU A 297 -3.96 -5.81 -15.73
C LEU A 297 -3.42 -4.40 -15.88
N GLU A 298 -2.24 -4.28 -16.48
CA GLU A 298 -1.64 -2.99 -16.83
C GLU A 298 -1.62 -2.83 -18.35
N TYR A 299 -2.06 -1.67 -18.81
CA TYR A 299 -1.90 -1.24 -20.18
C TYR A 299 -1.07 0.05 -20.24
N VAL A 300 0.10 -0.04 -20.86
CA VAL A 300 1.02 1.08 -21.01
C VAL A 300 0.90 1.67 -22.41
N PHE A 301 0.34 2.87 -22.50
CA PHE A 301 0.17 3.57 -23.78
C PHE A 301 1.53 3.96 -24.37
N ASN A 302 2.38 4.55 -23.51
CA ASN A 302 3.72 5.07 -23.78
C ASN A 302 4.51 5.13 -22.43
N PRO A 303 5.84 5.41 -22.43
CA PRO A 303 6.64 5.42 -21.19
C PRO A 303 6.16 6.37 -20.08
N SER A 304 5.32 7.34 -20.43
CA SER A 304 4.78 8.38 -19.56
C SER A 304 3.31 8.20 -19.22
N SER A 305 2.65 7.14 -19.69
CA SER A 305 1.19 6.97 -19.51
C SER A 305 0.80 5.52 -19.38
N VAL A 306 0.23 5.17 -18.22
CA VAL A 306 -0.21 3.81 -17.90
C VAL A 306 -1.56 3.81 -17.20
N VAL A 307 -2.38 2.80 -17.51
CA VAL A 307 -3.58 2.46 -16.76
C VAL A 307 -3.40 1.09 -16.12
N VAL A 308 -3.81 0.97 -14.87
CA VAL A 308 -3.85 -0.32 -14.15
C VAL A 308 -5.24 -0.52 -13.57
N GLY A 309 -5.86 -1.66 -13.86
CA GLY A 309 -7.18 -1.99 -13.33
C GLY A 309 -7.25 -3.43 -12.85
N GLY A 310 -8.04 -3.68 -11.81
CA GLY A 310 -8.11 -4.99 -11.20
C GLY A 310 -9.15 -5.11 -10.10
N VAL A 311 -9.01 -6.19 -9.34
CA VAL A 311 -9.83 -6.47 -8.17
C VAL A 311 -8.93 -6.64 -6.95
N TRP A 312 -9.40 -6.21 -5.78
CA TRP A 312 -8.69 -6.34 -4.51
C TRP A 312 -9.64 -6.90 -3.46
N PHE A 313 -9.25 -7.97 -2.77
CA PHE A 313 -10.14 -8.64 -1.82
C PHE A 313 -9.38 -9.31 -0.68
N SER A 314 -10.02 -9.37 0.49
CA SER A 314 -9.52 -10.09 1.66
C SER A 314 -9.63 -11.60 1.48
N VAL A 315 -8.58 -12.34 1.81
CA VAL A 315 -8.57 -13.81 1.81
C VAL A 315 -8.56 -14.40 3.21
N TYR A 316 -7.96 -13.70 4.16
CA TYR A 316 -7.86 -14.11 5.56
C TYR A 316 -7.98 -12.89 6.47
N GLY A 317 -8.56 -13.08 7.66
CA GLY A 317 -8.60 -12.07 8.71
C GLY A 317 -8.75 -12.68 10.10
N THR A 318 -8.21 -12.00 11.11
CA THR A 318 -8.43 -12.34 12.53
C THR A 318 -9.81 -11.88 13.01
N SER A 319 -10.15 -12.17 14.27
CA SER A 319 -11.40 -11.68 14.87
C SER A 319 -11.53 -10.16 14.75
N GLY A 320 -12.72 -9.67 14.40
CA GLY A 320 -13.00 -8.25 14.19
C GLY A 320 -12.52 -7.69 12.85
N THR A 321 -11.80 -8.47 12.03
CA THR A 321 -11.36 -8.04 10.70
C THR A 321 -12.53 -8.06 9.71
N PRO A 322 -12.86 -6.93 9.06
CA PRO A 322 -13.85 -6.90 7.98
C PRO A 322 -13.35 -7.65 6.74
N ASN A 323 -14.25 -8.34 6.04
CA ASN A 323 -14.00 -8.89 4.71
C ASN A 323 -14.59 -7.98 3.64
N PHE A 324 -13.84 -7.78 2.57
CA PHE A 324 -14.23 -6.88 1.50
C PHE A 324 -13.87 -7.45 0.12
N ILE A 325 -14.52 -6.88 -0.89
CA ILE A 325 -14.14 -6.95 -2.30
C ILE A 325 -14.16 -5.55 -2.89
N ALA A 326 -13.18 -5.23 -3.71
CA ALA A 326 -13.04 -3.93 -4.34
C ALA A 326 -12.66 -4.07 -5.81
N GLY A 327 -13.21 -3.19 -6.63
CA GLY A 327 -12.68 -2.90 -7.97
C GLY A 327 -11.82 -1.65 -7.90
N PHE A 328 -10.76 -1.61 -8.69
CA PHE A 328 -9.92 -0.41 -8.78
C PHE A 328 -9.50 -0.11 -10.22
N LEU A 329 -9.29 1.18 -10.47
CA LEU A 329 -8.75 1.70 -11.72
C LEU A 329 -7.83 2.87 -11.40
N SER A 330 -6.60 2.80 -11.91
CA SER A 330 -5.63 3.87 -11.78
C SER A 330 -5.13 4.35 -13.14
N TYR A 331 -4.70 5.60 -13.16
CA TYR A 331 -4.01 6.23 -14.27
C TYR A 331 -2.79 6.98 -13.74
N SER A 332 -1.63 6.72 -14.33
CA SER A 332 -0.40 7.47 -14.06
C SER A 332 0.03 8.22 -15.30
N TYR A 333 0.35 9.49 -15.14
CA TYR A 333 0.90 10.34 -16.18
C TYR A 333 2.12 11.09 -15.66
N GLY A 334 3.27 10.92 -16.33
CA GLY A 334 4.48 11.64 -15.93
C GLY A 334 5.20 12.36 -17.06
N PHE A 335 5.78 13.52 -16.74
CA PHE A 335 6.32 14.49 -17.70
C PHE A 335 7.55 15.23 -17.17
#